data_AF-T1AML3-F1
#
_entry.id   AF-T1AML3-F1
#
_cell.length_a   1.000
_cell.length_b   1.000
_cell.length_c   1.000
_cell.angle_alpha   90.00
_cell.angle_beta   90.00
_cell.angle_gamma   90.00
#
_symmetry.space_group_name_H-M   'P 1'
#
loop_
_entity.id
_entity.type
_entity.pdbx_description
1 polymer ?
#
loop_
_entity_poly.entity_id
_entity_poly.type
_entity_poly.pdbx_seq_one_letter_code
_entity_poly.pdbx_strand_id
1 'polypeptide(L)'
;GKPVYNFSLVDQIYDGLLARGVKPYVELGFMPRELAADPADTNGFWYHPITSPPKSYKLWDAMIRAFARHLVARYGIDEVSTWYFEVWNEPNLNFWAGKPKQATYFKLYANTARALKEVSPRLRVGGPATAQTAWVRAFLDYTHAHDVPVDFLSAHVYGDDTAQNVFHKDEHIPRRAMVCDAVAKVHREIAQSADPHLPFILSEYNATYMNLPNVTDSAYMGPYLAETVDRCAGKVTMMSYWTFSDVFEEQGVVKTPFYGGYGL
;
A
#
# COMPACT_ATOMS: atom_id res chain seq x y z
N GLY A 1 -15.90 -25.26 9.59
CA GLY A 1 -17.04 -24.83 8.75
C GLY A 1 -16.58 -24.56 7.32
N LYS A 2 -17.52 -24.35 6.38
CA LYS A 2 -17.20 -23.84 5.03
C LYS A 2 -17.17 -22.30 5.08
N PRO A 3 -16.21 -21.63 4.42
CA PRO A 3 -16.20 -20.16 4.34
C PRO A 3 -17.47 -19.61 3.70
N VAL A 4 -17.95 -18.48 4.20
CA VAL A 4 -19.02 -17.68 3.61
C VAL A 4 -18.46 -16.28 3.39
N TYR A 5 -18.57 -15.77 2.17
CA TYR A 5 -18.10 -14.45 1.80
C TYR A 5 -19.29 -13.52 1.63
N ASN A 6 -19.28 -12.38 2.33
CA ASN A 6 -20.33 -11.36 2.25
C ASN A 6 -19.72 -10.07 1.70
N PHE A 7 -20.14 -9.69 0.48
CA PHE A 7 -19.61 -8.54 -0.23
C PHE A 7 -20.49 -7.29 -0.14
N SER A 8 -21.62 -7.33 0.59
CA SER A 8 -22.62 -6.25 0.56
C SER A 8 -22.05 -4.86 0.90
N LEU A 9 -21.18 -4.76 1.91
CA LEU A 9 -20.57 -3.47 2.28
C LEU A 9 -19.47 -3.03 1.30
N VAL A 10 -18.73 -3.99 0.73
CA VAL A 10 -17.74 -3.68 -0.31
C VAL A 10 -18.43 -3.16 -1.55
N ASP A 11 -19.53 -3.80 -1.96
CA ASP A 11 -20.35 -3.36 -3.09
C ASP A 11 -20.90 -1.95 -2.86
N GLN A 12 -21.46 -1.68 -1.69
CA GLN A 12 -21.97 -0.34 -1.37
C GLN A 12 -20.89 0.75 -1.48
N ILE A 13 -19.67 0.47 -0.99
CA ILE A 13 -18.55 1.42 -1.07
C ILE A 13 -18.09 1.58 -2.53
N TYR A 14 -17.84 0.49 -3.23
CA TYR A 14 -17.29 0.53 -4.59
C TYR A 14 -18.29 1.10 -5.59
N ASP A 15 -19.58 0.76 -5.50
CA ASP A 15 -20.63 1.40 -6.29
C ASP A 15 -20.63 2.91 -6.06
N GLY A 16 -20.49 3.36 -4.82
CA GLY A 16 -20.45 4.76 -4.45
C GLY A 16 -19.25 5.51 -5.03
N LEU A 17 -18.07 4.88 -5.02
CA LEU A 17 -16.84 5.42 -5.63
C LEU A 17 -16.99 5.52 -7.15
N LEU A 18 -17.39 4.43 -7.81
CA LEU A 18 -17.50 4.36 -9.26
C LEU A 18 -18.58 5.31 -9.81
N ALA A 19 -19.71 5.46 -9.10
CA ALA A 19 -20.75 6.44 -9.45
C ALA A 19 -20.24 7.89 -9.43
N ARG A 20 -19.12 8.16 -8.76
CA ARG A 20 -18.44 9.46 -8.71
C ARG A 20 -17.20 9.54 -9.60
N GLY A 21 -16.97 8.53 -10.44
CA GLY A 21 -15.81 8.45 -11.32
C GLY A 21 -14.49 8.13 -10.61
N VAL A 22 -14.55 7.68 -9.35
CA VAL A 22 -13.36 7.27 -8.58
C VAL A 22 -13.22 5.76 -8.67
N LYS A 23 -12.03 5.29 -9.08
CA LYS A 23 -11.70 3.87 -9.14
C LYS A 23 -10.90 3.47 -7.90
N PRO A 24 -11.14 2.28 -7.33
CA PRO A 24 -10.38 1.84 -6.18
C PRO A 24 -8.95 1.46 -6.59
N TYR A 25 -7.99 2.00 -5.83
CA TYR A 25 -6.68 1.38 -5.65
C TYR A 25 -6.82 0.44 -4.45
N VAL A 26 -6.90 -0.86 -4.70
CA VAL A 26 -7.30 -1.87 -3.71
C VAL A 26 -6.10 -2.33 -2.92
N GLU A 27 -5.99 -1.91 -1.66
CA GLU A 27 -5.10 -2.55 -0.69
C GLU A 27 -5.72 -3.85 -0.17
N LEU A 28 -5.05 -4.98 -0.36
CA LEU A 28 -5.49 -6.30 0.06
C LEU A 28 -5.01 -6.60 1.49
N GLY A 29 -5.75 -6.09 2.46
CA GLY A 29 -5.51 -6.28 3.89
C GLY A 29 -6.69 -5.78 4.74
N PHE A 30 -6.60 -5.79 6.07
CA PHE A 30 -5.69 -6.63 6.85
C PHE A 30 -6.25 -8.06 6.99
N MET A 31 -5.82 -8.84 7.99
CA MET A 31 -6.25 -10.23 8.12
C MET A 31 -7.64 -10.35 8.75
N PRO A 32 -8.61 -11.04 8.14
CA PRO A 32 -9.86 -11.37 8.82
C PRO A 32 -9.61 -12.26 10.03
N ARG A 33 -10.30 -11.99 11.15
CA ARG A 33 -10.17 -12.75 12.42
C ARG A 33 -10.24 -14.26 12.23
N GLU A 34 -11.19 -14.73 11.42
CA GLU A 34 -11.39 -16.16 11.15
C GLU A 34 -10.28 -16.79 10.31
N LEU A 35 -9.42 -15.99 9.67
CA LEU A 35 -8.30 -16.48 8.86
C LEU A 35 -6.94 -16.30 9.55
N ALA A 36 -6.84 -15.47 10.58
CA ALA A 36 -5.58 -15.20 11.28
C ALA A 36 -5.01 -16.44 11.98
N ALA A 37 -3.68 -16.61 11.89
CA ALA A 37 -2.94 -17.60 12.66
C ALA A 37 -2.98 -17.28 14.15
N ASP A 38 -2.82 -16.00 14.49
CA ASP A 38 -3.00 -15.46 15.82
C ASP A 38 -3.87 -14.19 15.77
N PRO A 39 -5.18 -14.28 16.11
CA PRO A 39 -6.06 -13.12 16.12
C PRO A 39 -5.74 -12.05 17.18
N ALA A 40 -4.78 -12.28 18.08
CA ALA A 40 -4.32 -11.30 19.06
C ALA A 40 -3.23 -10.37 18.49
N ASP A 41 -2.53 -10.80 17.43
CA ASP A 41 -1.55 -9.96 16.72
C ASP A 41 -2.29 -8.81 16.01
N THR A 42 -2.29 -7.64 16.61
CA THR A 42 -3.00 -6.45 16.12
C THR A 42 -2.09 -5.24 16.05
N ASN A 43 -2.40 -4.29 15.17
CA ASN A 43 -1.75 -2.99 15.15
C ASN A 43 -2.35 -2.08 16.25
N GLY A 44 -1.59 -1.07 16.68
CA GLY A 44 -1.99 -0.07 17.67
C GLY A 44 -3.04 0.95 17.21
N PHE A 45 -3.48 0.91 15.95
CA PHE A 45 -4.60 1.72 15.47
C PHE A 45 -5.87 1.48 16.28
N TRP A 46 -6.72 2.49 16.35
CA TRP A 46 -7.99 2.48 17.10
C TRP A 46 -8.90 1.30 16.75
N TYR A 47 -8.97 0.94 15.47
CA TYR A 47 -9.80 -0.17 14.98
C TYR A 47 -9.10 -1.54 15.04
N HIS A 48 -7.87 -1.60 15.59
CA HIS A 48 -7.12 -2.83 15.88
C HIS A 48 -7.08 -3.85 14.73
N PRO A 49 -6.58 -3.48 13.53
CA PRO A 49 -6.49 -4.42 12.43
C PRO A 49 -5.57 -5.57 12.80
N ILE A 50 -5.94 -6.80 12.40
CA ILE A 50 -5.17 -8.00 12.71
C ILE A 50 -4.02 -8.13 11.70
N THR A 51 -2.79 -8.17 12.22
CA THR A 51 -1.55 -8.15 11.43
C THR A 51 -0.93 -9.54 11.24
N SER A 52 -1.59 -10.57 11.77
CA SER A 52 -1.14 -11.96 11.72
C SER A 52 -1.14 -12.52 10.29
N PRO A 53 -0.18 -13.39 9.94
CA PRO A 53 -0.30 -14.23 8.75
C PRO A 53 -1.56 -15.10 8.76
N PRO A 54 -1.99 -15.62 7.60
CA PRO A 54 -3.13 -16.53 7.58
C PRO A 54 -2.76 -17.88 8.21
N LYS A 55 -3.68 -18.45 9.00
CA LYS A 55 -3.58 -19.82 9.53
C LYS A 55 -3.55 -20.89 8.45
N SER A 56 -4.05 -20.55 7.26
CA SER A 56 -3.99 -21.39 6.08
C SER A 56 -3.94 -20.53 4.81
N TYR A 57 -2.84 -20.64 4.06
CA TYR A 57 -2.71 -20.01 2.75
C TYR A 57 -3.81 -20.47 1.79
N LYS A 58 -4.20 -21.75 1.83
CA LYS A 58 -5.32 -22.25 1.03
C LYS A 58 -6.63 -21.48 1.28
N LEU A 59 -6.91 -21.11 2.54
CA LEU A 59 -8.10 -20.33 2.87
C LEU A 59 -7.96 -18.86 2.45
N TRP A 60 -6.77 -18.27 2.62
CA TRP A 60 -6.45 -16.94 2.12
C TRP A 60 -6.63 -16.86 0.59
N ASP A 61 -6.01 -17.76 -0.17
CA ASP A 61 -6.09 -17.80 -1.63
C ASP A 61 -7.54 -17.99 -2.11
N ALA A 62 -8.31 -18.82 -1.40
CA ALA A 62 -9.72 -19.02 -1.70
C ALA A 62 -10.53 -17.72 -1.49
N MET A 63 -10.24 -16.95 -0.45
CA MET A 63 -10.85 -15.64 -0.21
C MET A 63 -10.46 -14.64 -1.31
N ILE A 64 -9.17 -14.54 -1.65
CA ILE A 64 -8.69 -13.65 -2.73
C ILE A 64 -9.35 -13.98 -4.06
N ARG A 65 -9.43 -15.27 -4.43
CA ARG A 65 -10.14 -15.70 -5.64
C ARG A 65 -11.64 -15.39 -5.59
N ALA A 66 -12.29 -15.62 -4.45
CA ALA A 66 -13.71 -15.33 -4.30
C ALA A 66 -13.98 -13.83 -4.47
N PHE A 67 -13.15 -12.99 -3.84
CA PHE A 67 -13.24 -11.54 -3.96
C PHE A 67 -13.01 -11.07 -5.40
N ALA A 68 -11.92 -11.49 -6.05
CA ALA A 68 -11.63 -11.10 -7.43
C ALA A 68 -12.70 -11.58 -8.42
N ARG A 69 -13.21 -12.82 -8.28
CA ARG A 69 -14.32 -13.31 -9.11
C ARG A 69 -15.59 -12.50 -8.90
N HIS A 70 -15.89 -12.13 -7.65
CA HIS A 70 -17.05 -11.29 -7.33
C HIS A 70 -16.94 -9.92 -8.01
N LEU A 71 -15.80 -9.25 -7.87
CA LEU A 71 -15.55 -7.96 -8.53
C LEU A 71 -15.71 -8.06 -10.05
N VAL A 72 -15.11 -9.08 -10.67
CA VAL A 72 -15.21 -9.29 -12.13
C VAL A 72 -16.64 -9.61 -12.54
N ALA A 73 -17.38 -10.39 -11.76
CA ALA A 73 -18.78 -10.71 -12.04
C ALA A 73 -19.68 -9.47 -11.93
N ARG A 74 -19.42 -8.59 -10.97
CA ARG A 74 -20.24 -7.40 -10.70
C ARG A 74 -19.94 -6.24 -11.65
N TYR A 75 -18.66 -5.94 -11.88
CA TYR A 75 -18.22 -4.75 -12.61
C TYR A 75 -17.68 -5.04 -14.02
N GLY A 76 -17.43 -6.32 -14.35
CA GLY A 76 -16.85 -6.73 -15.62
C GLY A 76 -15.32 -6.62 -15.64
N ILE A 77 -14.65 -7.54 -16.34
CA ILE A 77 -13.18 -7.58 -16.37
C ILE A 77 -12.57 -6.33 -17.01
N ASP A 78 -13.27 -5.70 -17.96
CA ASP A 78 -12.77 -4.48 -18.61
C ASP A 78 -12.65 -3.33 -17.62
N GLU A 79 -13.60 -3.18 -16.70
CA GLU A 79 -13.50 -2.19 -15.63
C GLU A 79 -12.45 -2.61 -14.59
N VAL A 80 -12.56 -3.82 -14.04
CA VAL A 80 -11.70 -4.26 -12.91
C VAL A 80 -10.22 -4.33 -13.30
N SER A 81 -9.90 -4.62 -14.57
CA SER A 81 -8.50 -4.60 -15.05
C SER A 81 -7.87 -3.20 -15.05
N THR A 82 -8.68 -2.14 -14.94
CA THR A 82 -8.20 -0.76 -14.76
C THR A 82 -7.99 -0.35 -13.30
N TRP A 83 -8.19 -1.27 -12.35
CA TRP A 83 -7.89 -1.08 -10.93
C TRP A 83 -6.51 -1.64 -10.59
N TYR A 84 -6.03 -1.36 -9.38
CA TYR A 84 -4.76 -1.86 -8.85
C TYR A 84 -5.04 -2.72 -7.61
N PHE A 85 -4.28 -3.79 -7.43
CA PHE A 85 -4.37 -4.67 -6.27
C PHE A 85 -3.02 -4.71 -5.56
N GLU A 86 -2.85 -3.87 -4.55
CA GLU A 86 -1.66 -3.82 -3.72
C GLU A 86 -1.76 -4.85 -2.60
N VAL A 87 -0.70 -5.63 -2.37
CA VAL A 87 -0.74 -6.69 -1.36
C VAL A 87 -0.17 -6.18 -0.03
N TRP A 88 -1.06 -6.05 0.95
CA TRP A 88 -0.77 -5.64 2.33
C TRP A 88 -0.30 -4.19 2.47
N ASN A 89 0.02 -3.80 3.71
CA ASN A 89 0.58 -2.50 4.05
C ASN A 89 1.79 -2.62 5.01
N GLU A 90 2.85 -1.87 4.71
CA GLU A 90 4.09 -1.72 5.49
C GLU A 90 4.60 -2.99 6.21
N PRO A 91 4.79 -4.12 5.47
CA PRO A 91 5.15 -5.39 6.10
C PRO A 91 6.53 -5.39 6.76
N ASN A 92 7.35 -4.37 6.51
CA ASN A 92 8.63 -4.14 7.19
C ASN A 92 8.48 -3.58 8.61
N LEU A 93 7.31 -3.05 8.97
CA LEU A 93 7.00 -2.53 10.30
C LEU A 93 6.06 -3.48 11.07
N ASN A 94 5.47 -3.01 12.17
CA ASN A 94 4.55 -3.79 13.02
C ASN A 94 3.17 -4.06 12.37
N PHE A 95 2.94 -3.61 11.14
CA PHE A 95 1.77 -3.97 10.32
C PHE A 95 1.76 -5.43 9.85
N TRP A 96 2.86 -6.17 10.03
CA TRP A 96 2.93 -7.60 9.71
C TRP A 96 3.61 -8.40 10.81
N ALA A 97 2.93 -9.37 11.42
CA ALA A 97 3.45 -10.17 12.52
C ALA A 97 4.22 -11.44 12.08
N GLY A 98 4.32 -11.68 10.77
CA GLY A 98 5.03 -12.85 10.24
C GLY A 98 6.50 -12.90 10.64
N LYS A 99 7.03 -14.11 10.85
CA LYS A 99 8.41 -14.36 11.29
C LYS A 99 9.11 -15.39 10.39
N PRO A 100 10.25 -15.04 9.75
CA PRO A 100 10.77 -13.68 9.55
C PRO A 100 9.81 -12.82 8.71
N LYS A 101 9.72 -11.51 9.00
CA LYS A 101 8.75 -10.59 8.35
C LYS A 101 8.83 -10.65 6.82
N GLN A 102 10.01 -10.41 6.27
CA GLN A 102 10.21 -10.34 4.81
C GLN A 102 9.85 -11.65 4.10
N ALA A 103 10.42 -12.78 4.52
CA ALA A 103 10.18 -14.07 3.87
C ALA A 103 8.70 -14.52 3.96
N THR A 104 8.04 -14.25 5.10
CA THR A 104 6.62 -14.57 5.27
C THR A 104 5.71 -13.63 4.50
N TYR A 105 6.06 -12.34 4.37
CA TYR A 105 5.35 -11.40 3.50
C TYR A 105 5.52 -11.77 2.02
N PHE A 106 6.74 -12.09 1.56
CA PHE A 106 6.97 -12.53 0.18
C PHE A 106 6.16 -13.78 -0.19
N LYS A 107 5.98 -14.69 0.77
CA LYS A 107 5.06 -15.82 0.62
C LYS A 107 3.60 -15.36 0.50
N LEU A 108 3.12 -14.42 1.31
CA LEU A 108 1.78 -13.83 1.19
C LEU A 108 1.58 -13.18 -0.18
N TYR A 109 2.54 -12.36 -0.61
CA TYR A 109 2.55 -11.73 -1.92
C TYR A 109 2.42 -12.75 -3.04
N ALA A 110 3.29 -13.77 -3.07
CA ALA A 110 3.32 -14.76 -4.13
C ALA A 110 2.02 -15.58 -4.23
N ASN A 111 1.41 -15.90 -3.08
CA ASN A 111 0.12 -16.59 -3.05
C ASN A 111 -1.01 -15.68 -3.57
N THR A 112 -1.05 -14.42 -3.11
CA THR A 112 -2.06 -13.44 -3.51
C THR A 112 -1.98 -13.11 -5.00
N ALA A 113 -0.78 -12.83 -5.52
CA ALA A 113 -0.55 -12.53 -6.93
C ALA A 113 -1.01 -13.68 -7.83
N ARG A 114 -0.61 -14.92 -7.53
CA ARG A 114 -1.05 -16.10 -8.29
C ARG A 114 -2.56 -16.31 -8.21
N ALA A 115 -3.16 -16.14 -7.03
CA ALA A 115 -4.60 -16.25 -6.84
C ALA A 115 -5.40 -15.22 -7.66
N LEU A 116 -4.92 -13.97 -7.78
CA LEU A 116 -5.53 -12.97 -8.65
C LEU A 116 -5.38 -13.34 -10.13
N LYS A 117 -4.16 -13.74 -10.55
CA LYS A 117 -3.88 -14.10 -11.95
C LYS A 117 -4.62 -15.37 -12.41
N GLU A 118 -4.92 -16.30 -11.51
CA GLU A 118 -5.81 -17.44 -11.75
C GLU A 118 -7.25 -17.03 -12.10
N VAL A 119 -7.72 -15.89 -11.59
CA VAL A 119 -9.05 -15.34 -11.94
C VAL A 119 -8.98 -14.61 -13.27
N SER A 120 -7.97 -13.77 -13.46
CA SER A 120 -7.66 -13.18 -14.76
C SER A 120 -6.24 -12.64 -14.80
N PRO A 121 -5.47 -12.92 -15.88
CA PRO A 121 -4.12 -12.38 -16.03
C PRO A 121 -4.09 -10.85 -16.18
N ARG A 122 -5.24 -10.22 -16.49
CA ARG A 122 -5.40 -8.77 -16.66
C ARG A 122 -5.48 -7.98 -15.34
N LEU A 123 -5.67 -8.65 -14.19
CA LEU A 123 -5.71 -7.97 -12.89
C LEU A 123 -4.29 -7.57 -12.50
N ARG A 124 -4.05 -6.27 -12.26
CA ARG A 124 -2.73 -5.74 -11.93
C ARG A 124 -2.45 -5.88 -10.44
N VAL A 125 -1.39 -6.59 -10.07
CA VAL A 125 -0.97 -6.83 -8.69
C VAL A 125 0.42 -6.23 -8.43
N GLY A 126 0.64 -5.69 -7.24
CA GLY A 126 1.91 -5.08 -6.88
C GLY A 126 2.15 -4.98 -5.37
N GLY A 127 3.35 -4.52 -5.05
CA GLY A 127 3.92 -4.44 -3.70
C GLY A 127 5.38 -3.94 -3.76
N PRO A 128 6.15 -3.94 -2.66
CA PRO A 128 5.83 -4.55 -1.38
C PRO A 128 5.10 -3.63 -0.38
N ALA A 129 4.64 -2.45 -0.80
CA ALA A 129 3.95 -1.45 0.03
C ALA A 129 4.71 -1.10 1.32
N THR A 130 6.04 -1.08 1.26
CA THR A 130 6.89 -0.92 2.44
C THR A 130 7.05 0.54 2.84
N ALA A 131 7.14 0.77 4.16
CA ALA A 131 7.57 2.05 4.69
C ALA A 131 9.01 2.35 4.23
N GLN A 132 9.34 3.63 4.10
CA GLN A 132 10.71 4.11 3.83
C GLN A 132 11.33 3.55 2.54
N THR A 133 10.51 3.15 1.56
CA THR A 133 10.97 2.49 0.33
C THR A 133 11.86 1.27 0.57
N ALA A 134 11.59 0.53 1.65
CA ALA A 134 12.39 -0.63 2.03
C ALA A 134 12.16 -1.82 1.07
N TRP A 135 13.10 -2.76 1.04
CA TRP A 135 12.98 -4.06 0.37
C TRP A 135 12.80 -4.05 -1.16
N VAL A 136 12.85 -2.91 -1.85
CA VAL A 136 12.62 -2.81 -3.30
C VAL A 136 13.45 -3.84 -4.09
N ARG A 137 14.77 -3.83 -3.94
CA ARG A 137 15.64 -4.80 -4.63
C ARG A 137 15.33 -6.25 -4.26
N ALA A 138 15.22 -6.55 -2.96
CA ALA A 138 14.95 -7.90 -2.48
C ALA A 138 13.61 -8.45 -3.00
N PHE A 139 12.59 -7.60 -3.12
CA PHE A 139 11.28 -7.96 -3.65
C PHE A 139 11.33 -8.22 -5.16
N LEU A 140 11.97 -7.35 -5.94
CA LEU A 140 12.14 -7.53 -7.39
C LEU A 140 12.98 -8.79 -7.70
N ASP A 141 14.06 -9.00 -6.96
CA ASP A 141 14.91 -10.19 -7.11
C ASP A 141 14.13 -11.47 -6.72
N TYR A 142 13.33 -11.42 -5.66
CA TYR A 142 12.48 -12.55 -5.24
C TYR A 142 11.43 -12.91 -6.29
N THR A 143 10.70 -11.90 -6.79
CA THR A 143 9.62 -12.10 -7.77
C THR A 143 10.16 -12.64 -9.08
N HIS A 144 11.29 -12.11 -9.56
CA HIS A 144 11.96 -12.63 -10.74
C HIS A 144 12.46 -14.07 -10.55
N ALA A 145 13.16 -14.37 -9.45
CA ALA A 145 13.75 -15.70 -9.22
C ALA A 145 12.72 -16.83 -9.03
N HIS A 146 11.47 -16.50 -8.70
CA HIS A 146 10.41 -17.48 -8.42
C HIS A 146 9.23 -17.40 -9.39
N ASP A 147 9.38 -16.68 -10.51
CA ASP A 147 8.34 -16.45 -11.51
C ASP A 147 7.02 -15.99 -10.86
N VAL A 148 7.10 -15.04 -9.93
CA VAL A 148 5.93 -14.46 -9.26
C VAL A 148 5.47 -13.23 -10.05
N PRO A 149 4.20 -13.16 -10.47
CA PRO A 149 3.69 -11.99 -11.18
C PRO A 149 3.80 -10.70 -10.37
N VAL A 150 4.24 -9.63 -11.01
CA VAL A 150 4.26 -8.26 -10.49
C VAL A 150 4.00 -7.32 -11.66
N ASP A 151 3.00 -6.44 -11.53
CA ASP A 151 2.60 -5.49 -12.57
C ASP A 151 2.96 -4.03 -12.20
N PHE A 152 3.26 -3.78 -10.93
CA PHE A 152 3.79 -2.51 -10.44
C PHE A 152 4.54 -2.72 -9.11
N LEU A 153 5.50 -1.83 -8.83
CA LEU A 153 6.09 -1.68 -7.51
C LEU A 153 5.30 -0.64 -6.72
N SER A 154 5.10 -0.86 -5.43
CA SER A 154 4.61 0.15 -4.50
C SER A 154 5.39 0.26 -3.21
N ALA A 155 5.42 1.46 -2.65
CA ALA A 155 6.10 1.79 -1.40
C ALA A 155 5.63 3.14 -0.85
N HIS A 156 5.99 3.41 0.41
CA HIS A 156 5.67 4.65 1.12
C HIS A 156 6.95 5.39 1.51
N VAL A 157 6.85 6.72 1.62
CA VAL A 157 7.87 7.57 2.25
C VAL A 157 7.25 8.90 2.66
N TYR A 158 7.70 9.43 3.77
CA TYR A 158 7.24 10.70 4.30
C TYR A 158 8.40 11.69 4.44
N GLY A 159 8.07 12.98 4.44
CA GLY A 159 9.06 14.05 4.49
C GLY A 159 9.92 14.03 5.75
N ASP A 160 9.42 13.50 6.87
CA ASP A 160 10.13 13.40 8.15
C ASP A 160 10.72 12.01 8.43
N ASP A 161 10.73 11.11 7.46
CA ASP A 161 11.60 9.93 7.51
C ASP A 161 13.07 10.34 7.64
N THR A 162 13.89 9.43 8.15
CA THR A 162 15.33 9.68 8.34
C THR A 162 16.14 9.13 7.17
N ALA A 163 17.27 9.79 6.86
CA ALA A 163 18.19 9.29 5.84
C ALA A 163 18.76 7.91 6.19
N GLN A 164 18.87 7.60 7.49
CA GLN A 164 19.32 6.30 7.96
C GLN A 164 18.32 5.19 7.61
N ASN A 165 17.02 5.45 7.72
CA ASN A 165 15.99 4.46 7.40
C ASN A 165 15.83 4.27 5.89
N VAL A 166 15.86 5.36 5.11
CA VAL A 166 15.58 5.33 3.67
C VAL A 166 16.82 5.01 2.82
N PHE A 167 17.98 5.55 3.19
CA PHE A 167 19.22 5.45 2.40
C PHE A 167 20.37 4.74 3.12
N HIS A 168 20.21 4.38 4.41
CA HIS A 168 21.26 3.81 5.25
C HIS A 168 22.51 4.71 5.34
N LYS A 169 22.25 6.02 5.48
CA LYS A 169 23.29 7.04 5.63
C LYS A 169 23.05 7.88 6.87
N ASP A 170 24.15 8.29 7.50
CA ASP A 170 24.16 9.25 8.59
C ASP A 170 24.29 10.68 8.05
N GLU A 171 23.18 11.21 7.52
CA GLU A 171 23.09 12.59 7.02
C GLU A 171 21.71 13.19 7.29
N HIS A 172 21.62 14.52 7.29
CA HIS A 172 20.33 15.21 7.38
C HIS A 172 19.80 15.51 5.98
N ILE A 173 18.64 14.93 5.64
CA ILE A 173 17.89 15.27 4.44
C ILE A 173 16.69 16.12 4.89
N PRO A 174 16.51 17.34 4.35
CA PRO A 174 15.42 18.20 4.74
C PRO A 174 14.08 17.65 4.25
N ARG A 175 12.99 17.97 4.96
CA ARG A 175 11.63 17.50 4.68
C ARG A 175 11.19 17.64 3.22
N ARG A 176 11.49 18.79 2.61
CA ARG A 176 11.19 19.10 1.21
C ARG A 176 11.92 18.23 0.18
N ALA A 177 12.95 17.48 0.59
CA ALA A 177 13.77 16.67 -0.30
C ALA A 177 13.58 15.17 -0.12
N MET A 178 13.25 14.70 1.08
CA MET A 178 13.19 13.28 1.42
C MET A 178 12.36 12.46 0.43
N VAL A 179 11.12 12.87 0.16
CA VAL A 179 10.19 12.12 -0.70
C VAL A 179 10.77 11.91 -2.11
N CYS A 180 11.22 12.96 -2.79
CA CYS A 180 11.70 12.82 -4.16
C CYS A 180 13.10 12.24 -4.27
N ASP A 181 13.94 12.39 -3.25
CA ASP A 181 15.24 11.70 -3.21
C ASP A 181 15.03 10.18 -3.05
N ALA A 182 14.02 9.77 -2.27
CA ALA A 182 13.61 8.38 -2.12
C ALA A 182 12.99 7.84 -3.42
N VAL A 183 12.10 8.61 -4.07
CA VAL A 183 11.56 8.25 -5.40
C VAL A 183 12.69 8.07 -6.42
N ALA A 184 13.68 8.96 -6.43
CA ALA A 184 14.83 8.83 -7.32
C ALA A 184 15.68 7.59 -7.01
N LYS A 185 15.82 7.20 -5.74
CA LYS A 185 16.44 5.93 -5.34
C LYS A 185 15.67 4.74 -5.92
N VAL A 186 14.36 4.66 -5.68
CA VAL A 186 13.52 3.55 -6.16
C VAL A 186 13.53 3.44 -7.67
N HIS A 187 13.43 4.58 -8.37
CA HIS A 187 13.50 4.62 -9.83
C HIS A 187 14.81 4.00 -10.36
N ARG A 188 15.95 4.29 -9.73
CA ARG A 188 17.24 3.65 -10.08
C ARG A 188 17.26 2.16 -9.75
N GLU A 189 16.71 1.77 -8.61
CA GLU A 189 16.64 0.36 -8.19
C GLU A 189 15.82 -0.49 -9.17
N ILE A 190 14.69 0.05 -9.68
CA ILE A 190 13.88 -0.56 -10.73
C ILE A 190 14.65 -0.63 -12.05
N ALA A 191 15.23 0.48 -12.50
CA ALA A 191 15.98 0.54 -13.77
C ALA A 191 17.17 -0.43 -13.82
N GLN A 192 17.69 -0.85 -12.67
CA GLN A 192 18.77 -1.83 -12.52
C GLN A 192 18.25 -3.27 -12.28
N SER A 193 16.94 -3.49 -12.22
CA SER A 193 16.32 -4.78 -11.92
C SER A 193 16.07 -5.60 -13.19
N ALA A 194 15.49 -6.79 -13.02
CA ALA A 194 15.07 -7.62 -14.15
C ALA A 194 13.89 -7.03 -14.95
N ASP A 195 13.15 -6.08 -14.39
CA ASP A 195 12.07 -5.34 -15.07
C ASP A 195 12.29 -3.83 -14.96
N PRO A 196 13.11 -3.23 -15.87
CA PRO A 196 13.48 -1.83 -15.80
C PRO A 196 12.34 -0.85 -16.14
N HIS A 197 11.19 -1.35 -16.59
CA HIS A 197 10.03 -0.55 -16.98
C HIS A 197 8.84 -0.74 -16.04
N LEU A 198 9.01 -1.49 -14.94
CA LEU A 198 7.96 -1.72 -13.96
C LEU A 198 7.42 -0.38 -13.42
N PRO A 199 6.11 -0.11 -13.54
CA PRO A 199 5.51 1.10 -12.99
C PRO A 199 5.78 1.21 -11.49
N PHE A 200 6.16 2.41 -11.04
CA PHE A 200 6.33 2.70 -9.62
C PHE A 200 5.18 3.56 -9.12
N ILE A 201 4.51 3.09 -8.07
CA ILE A 201 3.41 3.78 -7.40
C ILE A 201 3.87 4.11 -5.98
N LEU A 202 3.91 5.39 -5.65
CA LEU A 202 4.05 5.82 -4.27
C LEU A 202 2.64 5.89 -3.67
N SER A 203 2.21 4.79 -3.06
CA SER A 203 0.83 4.56 -2.58
C SER A 203 0.47 5.39 -1.35
N GLU A 204 1.47 5.88 -0.62
CA GLU A 204 1.33 6.90 0.42
C GLU A 204 2.55 7.83 0.44
N TYR A 205 2.28 9.13 0.56
CA TYR A 205 3.27 10.12 0.97
C TYR A 205 2.59 11.34 1.62
N ASN A 206 3.32 12.01 2.50
CA ASN A 206 3.00 13.34 3.03
C ASN A 206 4.30 14.02 3.51
N ALA A 207 4.24 15.30 3.84
CA ALA A 207 5.28 16.05 4.54
C ALA A 207 5.63 15.44 5.92
N THR A 208 4.70 14.69 6.51
CA THR A 208 4.87 14.05 7.81
C THR A 208 3.96 12.82 7.95
N TYR A 209 4.43 11.76 8.62
CA TYR A 209 3.59 10.65 9.09
C TYR A 209 2.96 10.92 10.47
N MET A 210 3.07 12.14 10.99
CA MET A 210 2.61 12.56 12.31
C MET A 210 1.52 13.62 12.20
N ASN A 211 0.70 13.75 13.24
CA ASN A 211 -0.29 14.82 13.30
C ASN A 211 0.37 16.13 13.77
N LEU A 212 0.67 17.04 12.82
CA LEU A 212 1.41 18.27 13.09
C LEU A 212 0.68 19.51 12.53
N PRO A 213 -0.09 20.25 13.35
CA PRO A 213 -0.83 21.44 12.90
C PRO A 213 0.06 22.50 12.23
N ASN A 214 1.30 22.65 12.69
CA ASN A 214 2.27 23.59 12.11
C ASN A 214 2.87 23.12 10.78
N VAL A 215 2.48 21.92 10.30
CA VAL A 215 2.86 21.36 9.02
C VAL A 215 1.60 21.17 8.17
N THR A 216 0.75 20.20 8.47
CA THR A 216 -0.35 19.75 7.60
C THR A 216 -1.51 20.75 7.53
N ASP A 217 -1.83 21.45 8.62
CA ASP A 217 -2.87 22.49 8.63
C ASP A 217 -2.35 23.89 8.22
N SER A 218 -1.10 23.96 7.75
CA SER A 218 -0.42 25.23 7.53
C SER A 218 -0.21 25.54 6.04
N ALA A 219 0.01 26.82 5.73
CA ALA A 219 0.32 27.27 4.36
C ALA A 219 1.62 26.66 3.80
N TYR A 220 2.42 25.98 4.62
CA TYR A 220 3.59 25.21 4.18
C TYR A 220 3.23 24.13 3.15
N MET A 221 2.07 23.48 3.29
CA MET A 221 1.71 22.33 2.45
C MET A 221 1.54 22.68 0.98
N GLY A 222 1.01 23.87 0.66
CA GLY A 222 0.80 24.28 -0.73
C GLY A 222 2.10 24.28 -1.56
N PRO A 223 3.12 25.07 -1.18
CA PRO A 223 4.43 25.05 -1.83
C PRO A 223 5.15 23.71 -1.71
N TYR A 224 5.04 23.01 -0.56
CA TYR A 224 5.64 21.69 -0.38
C TYR A 224 5.12 20.67 -1.40
N LEU A 225 3.81 20.60 -1.60
CA LEU A 225 3.19 19.68 -2.56
C LEU A 225 3.59 20.02 -3.99
N ALA A 226 3.56 21.30 -4.35
CA ALA A 226 3.95 21.75 -5.69
C ALA A 226 5.42 21.42 -6.01
N GLU A 227 6.36 21.73 -5.10
CA GLU A 227 7.78 21.40 -5.26
C GLU A 227 8.01 19.89 -5.31
N THR A 228 7.32 19.12 -4.45
CA THR A 228 7.43 17.66 -4.41
C THR A 228 6.99 17.04 -5.73
N VAL A 229 5.81 17.40 -6.25
CA VAL A 229 5.31 16.86 -7.52
C VAL A 229 6.25 17.18 -8.68
N ASP A 230 6.74 18.42 -8.76
CA ASP A 230 7.69 18.85 -9.80
C ASP A 230 9.00 18.03 -9.76
N ARG A 231 9.61 17.88 -8.59
CA ARG A 231 10.87 17.14 -8.43
C ARG A 231 10.74 15.64 -8.73
N CYS A 232 9.60 15.06 -8.36
CA CYS A 232 9.31 13.64 -8.55
C CYS A 232 8.86 13.32 -10.00
N ALA A 233 8.44 14.33 -10.77
CA ALA A 233 7.96 14.15 -12.14
C ALA A 233 8.93 13.33 -13.01
N GLY A 234 8.35 12.42 -13.80
CA GLY A 234 9.07 11.53 -14.69
C GLY A 234 9.78 10.34 -14.03
N LYS A 235 9.74 10.20 -12.70
CA LYS A 235 10.42 9.11 -11.96
C LYS A 235 9.45 8.13 -11.29
N VAL A 236 8.19 8.50 -11.17
CA VAL A 236 7.11 7.76 -10.52
C VAL A 236 5.86 7.85 -11.39
N THR A 237 5.10 6.76 -11.46
CA THR A 237 3.88 6.65 -12.27
C THR A 237 2.69 7.32 -11.59
N MET A 238 2.59 7.17 -10.26
CA MET A 238 1.50 7.71 -9.45
C MET A 238 2.02 8.05 -8.05
N MET A 239 1.56 9.17 -7.50
CA MET A 239 1.81 9.55 -6.11
C MET A 239 0.48 9.82 -5.43
N SER A 240 0.17 9.05 -4.39
CA SER A 240 -1.07 9.14 -3.63
C SER A 240 -0.81 9.90 -2.33
N TYR A 241 -1.30 11.14 -2.26
CA TYR A 241 -1.19 11.94 -1.04
C TYR A 241 -2.06 11.33 0.05
N TRP A 242 -1.44 11.02 1.17
CA TRP A 242 -2.13 10.51 2.35
C TRP A 242 -2.51 11.69 3.24
N THR A 243 -3.77 12.17 3.29
CA THR A 243 -5.01 11.64 2.68
C THR A 243 -5.86 12.74 2.04
N PHE A 244 -6.96 12.38 1.37
CA PHE A 244 -7.86 13.36 0.78
C PHE A 244 -8.73 14.12 1.82
N SER A 245 -8.85 13.65 3.06
CA SER A 245 -9.76 14.21 4.07
C SER A 245 -9.38 13.78 5.50
N ASP A 246 -9.67 14.65 6.46
CA ASP A 246 -9.58 14.38 7.90
C ASP A 246 -10.68 13.47 8.46
N VAL A 247 -11.56 12.92 7.60
CA VAL A 247 -12.40 11.78 8.00
C VAL A 247 -11.49 10.55 8.16
N PHE A 248 -10.90 10.44 9.35
CA PHE A 248 -9.79 9.54 9.63
C PHE A 248 -9.81 9.07 11.09
N GLU A 249 -9.48 7.81 11.34
CA GLU A 249 -9.67 7.19 12.67
C GLU A 249 -8.51 6.31 13.16
N GLU A 250 -7.33 6.29 12.54
CA GLU A 250 -6.22 5.45 13.05
C GLU A 250 -5.84 5.78 14.50
N GLN A 251 -5.88 7.06 14.86
CA GLN A 251 -5.65 7.55 16.23
C GLN A 251 -6.96 7.76 17.03
N GLY A 252 -8.08 7.28 16.49
CA GLY A 252 -9.43 7.49 17.01
C GLY A 252 -10.10 8.75 16.46
N VAL A 253 -11.35 8.96 16.88
CA VAL A 253 -12.19 10.05 16.38
C VAL A 253 -11.71 11.39 16.91
N VAL A 254 -11.35 12.29 16.00
CA VAL A 254 -10.90 13.63 16.35
C VAL A 254 -12.07 14.60 16.55
N LYS A 255 -11.92 15.52 17.50
CA LYS A 255 -12.99 16.43 17.97
C LYS A 255 -12.67 17.91 17.78
N THR A 256 -11.55 18.22 17.13
CA THR A 256 -11.08 19.58 16.87
C THR A 256 -10.94 19.78 15.36
N PRO A 257 -11.37 20.93 14.81
CA PRO A 257 -11.35 21.15 13.36
C PRO A 257 -9.96 21.13 12.71
N PHE A 258 -8.93 21.54 13.46
CA PHE A 258 -7.54 21.56 13.04
C PHE A 258 -6.71 20.90 14.15
N TYR A 259 -6.04 19.81 13.83
CA TYR A 259 -5.25 19.01 14.76
C TYR A 259 -3.97 18.47 14.13
N GLY A 260 -3.66 18.93 12.92
CA GLY A 260 -2.63 18.39 12.07
C GLY A 260 -3.06 17.08 11.44
N GLY A 261 -4.32 16.95 11.01
CA GLY A 261 -4.76 15.75 10.30
C GLY A 261 -3.99 15.56 8.98
N TYR A 262 -4.19 14.42 8.34
CA TYR A 262 -3.51 14.10 7.09
C TYR A 262 -4.23 14.69 5.86
N GLY A 263 -5.45 15.19 6.02
CA GLY A 263 -6.31 15.66 4.93
C GLY A 263 -5.74 16.79 4.07
N LEU A 264 -6.35 16.99 2.90
CA LEU A 264 -6.12 18.14 2.01
C LEU A 264 -6.95 19.37 2.44
#